data_AF-A0A7C1DYT4-F1
#
_entry.id   AF-A0A7C1DYT4-F1
#
_cell.length_a   1.000
_cell.length_b   1.000
_cell.length_c   1.000
_cell.angle_alpha   90.00
_cell.angle_beta   90.00
_cell.angle_gamma   90.00
#
_symmetry.space_group_name_H-M   'P 1'
#
loop_
_entity.id
_entity.type
_entity.pdbx_description
1 polymer ?
#
loop_
_entity_poly.entity_id
_entity_poly.type
_entity_poly.pdbx_seq_one_letter_code
_entity_poly.pdbx_strand_id
1 'polypeptide(L)'
;MNPVIEESWKSVLWNEFQSGYFLELKQFLIEERQKYTVYPPGIKIFNAFQHTPFEQVKVVILGQDPYHGKGQAHGLCFSVPEGIA
;
A
#
# COMPACT_ATOMS: atom_id res chain seq x y z
N MET A 1 2.28 -0.55 -12.39
CA MET A 1 1.60 -0.85 -11.11
C MET A 1 0.08 -0.85 -11.31
N ASN A 2 -0.55 -2.02 -11.26
CA ASN A 2 -2.00 -2.14 -11.15
C ASN A 2 -2.27 -2.56 -9.70
N PRO A 3 -3.00 -1.77 -8.89
CA PRO A 3 -3.26 -2.12 -7.49
C PRO A 3 -3.92 -3.49 -7.40
N VAL A 4 -3.29 -4.42 -6.68
CA VAL A 4 -3.89 -5.71 -6.33
C VAL A 4 -4.49 -5.52 -4.96
N ILE A 5 -5.81 -5.32 -4.93
CA ILE A 5 -6.61 -5.17 -3.70
C ILE A 5 -7.87 -6.02 -3.79
N GLU A 6 -8.57 -6.15 -2.66
CA GLU A 6 -9.84 -6.85 -2.59
C GLU A 6 -10.91 -6.13 -3.43
N GLU A 7 -11.87 -6.88 -3.99
CA GLU A 7 -12.77 -6.38 -5.04
C GLU A 7 -13.72 -5.28 -4.54
N SER A 8 -14.19 -5.37 -3.30
CA SER A 8 -15.02 -4.31 -2.71
C SER A 8 -14.27 -2.97 -2.67
N TRP A 9 -12.99 -3.00 -2.30
CA TRP A 9 -12.13 -1.82 -2.32
C TRP A 9 -11.84 -1.32 -3.73
N LYS A 10 -11.67 -2.21 -4.72
CA LYS A 10 -11.53 -1.78 -6.11
C LYS A 10 -12.74 -1.00 -6.57
N SER A 11 -13.95 -1.46 -6.22
CA SER A 11 -15.18 -0.76 -6.57
C SER A 11 -15.23 0.65 -5.95
N VAL A 12 -14.91 0.77 -4.67
CA VAL A 12 -14.93 2.06 -3.95
C VAL A 12 -13.85 3.03 -4.47
N LEU A 13 -12.64 2.53 -4.74
CA LEU A 13 -11.47 3.37 -5.09
C LEU A 13 -11.22 3.49 -6.60
N TRP A 14 -12.10 2.94 -7.44
CA TRP A 14 -11.88 2.86 -8.88
C TRP A 14 -11.57 4.22 -9.50
N ASN A 15 -12.35 5.23 -9.15
CA ASN A 15 -12.19 6.59 -9.69
C ASN A 15 -10.85 7.21 -9.29
N GLU A 16 -10.37 6.94 -8.08
CA GLU A 16 -9.06 7.43 -7.62
C GLU A 16 -7.94 6.80 -8.45
N PHE A 17 -8.02 5.51 -8.78
CA PHE A 17 -7.02 4.85 -9.63
C PHE A 17 -7.01 5.33 -11.09
N GLN A 18 -8.11 5.92 -11.58
CA GLN A 18 -8.20 6.50 -12.92
C GLN A 18 -7.85 8.00 -12.93
N SER A 19 -7.73 8.63 -11.77
CA SER A 19 -7.45 10.06 -11.67
C SER A 19 -6.05 10.40 -12.20
N GLY A 20 -5.90 11.61 -12.76
CA GLY A 20 -4.61 12.07 -13.27
C GLY A 20 -3.52 12.09 -12.19
N TYR A 21 -3.86 12.55 -10.98
CA TYR A 21 -2.91 12.64 -9.87
C TYR A 21 -2.38 11.25 -9.47
N PHE A 22 -3.21 10.20 -9.52
CA PHE A 22 -2.78 8.86 -9.15
C PHE A 22 -1.87 8.25 -10.21
N LEU A 23 -2.13 8.54 -11.49
CA LEU A 23 -1.24 8.15 -12.59
C LEU A 23 0.12 8.82 -12.48
N GLU A 24 0.16 10.11 -12.13
CA GLU A 24 1.40 10.84 -11.85
C GLU A 24 2.15 10.26 -10.65
N LEU A 25 1.45 9.99 -9.53
CA LEU A 25 2.05 9.35 -8.35
C LEU A 25 2.65 7.97 -8.68
N LYS A 26 1.95 7.18 -9.48
CA LYS A 26 2.43 5.87 -9.94
C LYS A 26 3.71 6.00 -10.77
N GLN A 27 3.78 7.00 -11.66
CA GLN A 27 4.97 7.26 -12.46
C GLN A 27 6.15 7.71 -11.59
N PHE A 28 5.92 8.65 -10.68
CA PHE A 28 6.89 9.08 -9.67
C PHE A 28 7.46 7.90 -8.88
N LEU A 29 6.61 7.02 -8.37
CA LEU A 29 7.06 5.83 -7.62
C LEU A 29 7.88 4.84 -8.46
N ILE A 30 7.59 4.71 -9.76
CA ILE A 30 8.39 3.87 -10.67
C ILE A 30 9.81 4.44 -10.81
N GLU A 31 9.92 5.76 -10.97
CA GLU A 31 11.21 6.45 -11.11
C GLU A 31 12.02 6.42 -9.81
N GLU A 32 11.38 6.63 -8.67
CA GLU A 32 12.06 6.59 -7.37
C GLU A 32 12.62 5.20 -7.06
N ARG A 33 11.92 4.13 -7.47
CA ARG A 33 12.40 2.75 -7.32
C ARG A 33 13.64 2.43 -8.14
N GLN A 34 13.93 3.20 -9.18
CA GLN A 34 15.17 3.05 -9.95
C GLN A 34 16.36 3.71 -9.26
N LYS A 35 16.09 4.70 -8.38
CA LYS A 35 17.11 5.53 -7.71
C LYS A 35 17.35 5.12 -6.26
N TYR A 36 16.30 4.66 -5.58
CA TYR A 36 16.29 4.43 -4.14
C TYR A 36 15.64 3.10 -3.79
N THR A 37 15.99 2.60 -2.60
CA THR A 37 15.24 1.48 -2.01
C THR A 37 13.95 2.03 -1.39
N VAL A 38 12.82 1.73 -2.03
CA VAL A 38 11.49 2.16 -1.59
C VAL A 38 10.79 1.02 -0.86
N TYR A 39 10.30 1.28 0.34
CA TYR A 39 9.53 0.34 1.14
C TYR A 39 8.03 0.74 1.22
N PRO A 40 7.12 -0.25 1.33
CA PRO A 40 7.35 -1.69 1.22
C PRO A 40 7.55 -2.13 -0.26
N PRO A 41 7.91 -3.40 -0.51
CA PRO A 41 7.88 -3.96 -1.87
C PRO A 41 6.54 -3.69 -2.56
N GLY A 42 6.56 -3.49 -3.88
CA GLY A 42 5.38 -3.03 -4.65
C GLY A 42 4.12 -3.86 -4.46
N ILE A 43 4.27 -5.19 -4.38
CA ILE A 43 3.16 -6.11 -4.16
C ILE A 43 2.50 -5.96 -2.78
N LYS A 44 3.21 -5.36 -1.81
CA LYS A 44 2.74 -5.18 -0.44
C LYS A 44 2.17 -3.80 -0.15
N ILE A 45 2.26 -2.84 -1.08
CA ILE A 45 1.81 -1.45 -0.84
C ILE A 45 0.36 -1.41 -0.34
N PHE A 46 -0.52 -2.23 -0.91
CA PHE A 46 -1.95 -2.22 -0.62
C PHE A 46 -2.40 -3.38 0.27
N ASN A 47 -1.51 -4.02 1.03
CA ASN A 47 -1.84 -5.18 1.84
C ASN A 47 -3.01 -4.93 2.81
N ALA A 48 -3.11 -3.74 3.43
CA ALA A 48 -4.24 -3.39 4.29
C ALA A 48 -5.60 -3.58 3.58
N PHE A 49 -5.72 -3.13 2.34
CA PHE A 49 -6.92 -3.25 1.50
C PHE A 49 -7.13 -4.67 0.96
N GLN A 50 -6.06 -5.47 0.85
CA GLN A 50 -6.17 -6.88 0.46
C GLN A 50 -6.67 -7.76 1.63
N HIS A 51 -6.26 -7.46 2.87
CA HIS A 51 -6.58 -8.28 4.03
C HIS A 51 -7.96 -8.03 4.63
N THR A 52 -8.51 -6.82 4.47
CA THR A 52 -9.78 -6.43 5.09
C THR A 52 -10.73 -5.93 4.01
N PRO A 53 -11.69 -6.73 3.53
CA PRO A 53 -12.74 -6.28 2.61
C PRO A 53 -13.47 -5.04 3.17
N PHE A 54 -13.93 -4.15 2.30
CA PHE A 54 -14.54 -2.86 2.64
C PHE A 54 -15.69 -3.01 3.64
N GLU A 55 -16.60 -3.95 3.40
CA GLU A 55 -17.77 -4.18 4.25
C GLU A 55 -17.41 -4.89 5.57
N GLN A 56 -16.21 -5.46 5.68
CA GLN A 56 -15.73 -6.12 6.89
C GLN A 56 -14.91 -5.20 7.79
N VAL A 57 -14.67 -3.95 7.36
CA VAL A 57 -13.98 -2.96 8.18
C VAL A 57 -14.82 -2.64 9.42
N LYS A 58 -14.23 -2.85 10.60
CA LYS A 58 -14.85 -2.50 11.89
C LYS A 58 -14.09 -1.41 12.64
N VAL A 59 -12.77 -1.38 12.46
CA VAL A 59 -11.86 -0.45 13.12
C VAL A 59 -10.82 -0.01 12.10
N VAL A 60 -10.51 1.29 12.10
CA VAL A 60 -9.41 1.84 11.31
C VAL A 60 -8.35 2.35 12.28
N ILE A 61 -7.13 1.85 12.14
CA ILE A 61 -5.95 2.34 12.85
C ILE A 61 -5.11 3.08 11.81
N LEU A 62 -4.81 4.35 12.06
CA LEU A 62 -4.03 5.19 11.16
C LEU A 62 -2.59 5.29 11.67
N GLY A 63 -1.63 4.84 10.85
CA GLY A 63 -0.21 5.17 11.00
C GLY A 63 0.17 6.40 10.17
N GLN A 64 1.44 6.81 10.25
CA GLN A 64 1.97 7.93 9.48
C GLN A 64 2.52 7.49 8.12
N ASP A 65 3.61 6.71 8.13
CA ASP A 65 4.29 6.20 6.95
C ASP A 65 4.90 4.81 7.23
N PRO A 66 5.31 4.05 6.19
CA PRO A 66 5.92 2.75 6.38
C PRO A 66 7.28 2.84 7.09
N TYR A 67 7.61 1.84 7.92
CA TYR A 67 8.98 1.68 8.41
C TYR A 67 10.00 1.67 7.26
N HIS A 68 11.10 2.40 7.45
CA HIS A 68 12.13 2.58 6.42
C HIS A 68 13.30 1.59 6.53
N GLY A 69 13.29 0.69 7.51
CA GLY A 69 14.30 -0.37 7.65
C GLY A 69 14.01 -1.58 6.77
N LYS A 70 15.08 -2.24 6.31
CA LYS A 70 15.00 -3.42 5.44
C LYS A 70 14.18 -4.53 6.08
N GLY A 71 13.07 -4.88 5.43
CA GLY A 71 12.20 -5.98 5.86
C GLY A 71 11.15 -5.61 6.91
N GLN A 72 11.15 -4.39 7.44
CA GLN A 72 10.17 -3.97 8.46
C GLN A 72 8.79 -3.69 7.87
N ALA A 73 8.70 -2.89 6.79
CA ALA A 73 7.41 -2.56 6.21
C ALA A 73 6.83 -3.68 5.34
N HIS A 74 5.58 -4.04 5.62
CA HIS A 74 4.81 -5.01 4.84
C HIS A 74 3.38 -4.55 4.49
N GLY A 75 3.12 -3.24 4.53
CA GLY A 75 1.85 -2.66 4.07
C GLY A 75 0.71 -2.67 5.09
N LEU A 76 1.03 -2.78 6.38
CA LEU A 76 0.13 -2.67 7.52
C LEU A 76 0.74 -1.68 8.51
N CYS A 77 -0.06 -0.75 9.05
CA CYS A 77 0.43 0.23 10.02
C CYS A 77 0.86 -0.46 11.33
N PHE A 78 1.93 0.05 11.97
CA PHE A 78 2.53 -0.47 13.21
C PHE A 78 3.05 -1.92 13.19
N SER A 79 2.74 -2.69 12.16
CA SER A 79 3.07 -4.11 12.06
C SER A 79 4.39 -4.32 11.34
N VAL A 80 5.13 -5.34 11.78
CA VAL A 80 6.36 -5.85 11.16
C VAL A 80 6.22 -7.36 10.92
N PRO A 81 6.91 -7.94 9.92
CA PRO A 81 6.96 -9.38 9.73
C PRO A 81 7.50 -10.13 10.96
N GLU A 82 7.07 -11.38 11.12
CA GLU A 82 7.59 -12.26 12.15
C GLU A 82 9.13 -12.38 12.06
N GLY A 83 9.79 -12.35 13.22
CA GLY A 83 11.25 -12.39 13.33
C GLY A 83 11.96 -11.04 13.13
N ILE A 84 11.22 -9.95 12.94
CA ILE A 84 11.72 -8.57 12.92
C ILE A 84 11.24 -7.85 14.17
N ALA A 85 12.14 -7.12 14.85
CA ALA A 85 11.87 -6.29 16.02
C ALA A 85 12.04 -4.80 15.70
#